data_AF-A0A964V0B1-F1
#
_entry.id   AF-A0A964V0B1-F1
#
_cell.length_a   1.000
_cell.length_b   1.000
_cell.length_c   1.000
_cell.angle_alpha   90.00
_cell.angle_beta   90.00
_cell.angle_gamma   90.00
#
_symmetry.space_group_name_H-M   'P 1'
#
loop_
_entity.id
_entity.type
_entity.pdbx_description
1 polymer ?
#
loop_
_entity_poly.entity_id
_entity_poly.type
_entity_poly.pdbx_seq_one_letter_code
_entity_poly.pdbx_strand_id
1 'polypeptide(L)'
;MHPVDLPEFPFGMWIDDGVGDRVLYRSSATGYHRDHIILHEICHLLIARDGDPATATRTTAPPGAGAHSAAEEELAETFASLALKHAGRLRPRDLSPVERRAAELLGVARA
;
A
#
# COMPACT_ATOMS: atom_id res chain seq x y z
N MET A 1 3.67 8.05 3.10
CA MET A 1 2.28 7.58 3.18
C MET A 1 1.40 8.77 3.51
N HIS A 2 0.53 9.19 2.59
CA HIS A 2 -0.31 10.39 2.77
C HIS A 2 -1.78 10.08 2.46
N PRO A 3 -2.73 10.31 3.40
CA PRO A 3 -4.15 10.11 3.14
C PRO A 3 -4.73 11.25 2.28
N VAL A 4 -5.63 10.91 1.35
CA VAL A 4 -6.32 11.86 0.45
C VAL A 4 -7.82 11.57 0.42
N ASP A 5 -8.66 12.59 0.35
CA ASP A 5 -10.12 12.45 0.25
C ASP A 5 -10.66 13.20 -0.98
N LEU A 6 -10.57 12.55 -2.14
CA LEU A 6 -11.07 13.05 -3.42
C LEU A 6 -11.93 11.96 -4.09
N PRO A 7 -13.20 12.23 -4.46
CA PRO A 7 -14.14 11.20 -4.93
C PRO A 7 -13.71 10.43 -6.17
N GLU A 8 -13.01 11.10 -7.10
CA GLU A 8 -12.59 10.55 -8.40
C GLU A 8 -11.18 9.95 -8.37
N PHE A 9 -10.55 9.94 -7.19
CA PHE A 9 -9.17 9.49 -7.04
C PHE A 9 -9.11 7.95 -6.91
N PRO A 10 -8.09 7.29 -7.49
CA PRO A 10 -7.88 5.87 -7.28
C PRO A 10 -7.69 5.56 -5.79
N PHE A 11 -7.89 4.30 -5.41
CA PHE A 11 -7.77 3.87 -4.01
C PHE A 11 -6.36 4.10 -3.44
N GLY A 12 -5.35 3.96 -4.30
CA GLY A 12 -3.95 4.30 -4.05
C GLY A 12 -3.31 4.92 -5.28
N MET A 13 -2.18 5.59 -5.08
CA MET A 13 -1.30 6.06 -6.15
C MET A 13 0.11 6.30 -5.62
N TRP A 14 1.10 5.73 -6.28
CA TRP A 14 2.50 6.14 -6.13
C TRP A 14 2.85 7.29 -7.08
N ILE A 15 3.63 8.25 -6.59
CA ILE A 15 4.16 9.39 -7.35
C ILE A 15 5.64 9.55 -7.01
N ASP A 16 6.48 9.69 -8.03
CA ASP A 16 7.80 10.30 -7.91
C ASP A 16 7.68 11.81 -8.15
N ASP A 17 7.88 12.62 -7.10
CA ASP A 17 7.84 14.08 -7.19
C ASP A 17 9.20 14.72 -7.53
N GLY A 18 10.22 13.91 -7.84
CA GLY A 18 11.59 14.33 -8.10
C GLY A 18 12.42 14.63 -6.86
N VAL A 19 11.81 14.60 -5.66
CA VAL A 19 12.48 14.75 -4.35
C VAL A 19 12.36 13.44 -3.55
N GLY A 20 11.29 12.68 -3.77
CA GLY A 20 11.18 11.32 -3.28
C GLY A 20 9.86 10.66 -3.64
N ASP A 21 9.80 9.36 -3.35
CA ASP A 21 8.62 8.54 -3.59
C ASP A 21 7.51 8.82 -2.57
N ARG A 22 6.31 9.10 -3.06
CA ARG A 22 5.11 9.28 -2.26
C ARG A 22 4.06 8.26 -2.63
N VAL A 23 3.58 7.53 -1.63
CA VAL A 23 2.38 6.69 -1.75
C VAL A 23 1.20 7.40 -1.10
N LEU A 24 0.19 7.64 -1.92
CA LEU A 24 -1.11 8.19 -1.56
C LEU A 24 -2.11 7.05 -1.42
N TYR A 25 -3.06 7.19 -0.50
CA TYR A 25 -4.17 6.26 -0.35
C TYR A 25 -5.41 7.01 0.16
N ARG A 26 -6.60 6.47 -0.07
CA ARG A 26 -7.84 7.11 0.40
C ARG A 26 -7.88 7.18 1.93
N SER A 27 -8.21 8.35 2.48
CA SER A 27 -8.33 8.56 3.93
C SER A 27 -9.36 7.62 4.59
N SER A 28 -10.38 7.20 3.85
CA SER A 28 -11.40 6.24 4.26
C SER A 28 -10.92 4.79 4.31
N ALA A 29 -9.78 4.46 3.68
CA ALA A 29 -9.20 3.13 3.77
C ALA A 29 -8.61 2.90 5.16
N THR A 30 -8.99 1.78 5.79
CA THR A 30 -8.55 1.45 7.16
C THR A 30 -8.12 0.00 7.29
N GLY A 31 -7.34 -0.30 8.33
CA GLY A 31 -6.89 -1.65 8.68
C GLY A 31 -6.27 -2.38 7.49
N TYR A 32 -6.71 -3.63 7.29
CA TYR A 32 -6.26 -4.49 6.19
C TYR A 32 -6.33 -3.82 4.82
N HIS A 33 -7.42 -3.11 4.51
CA HIS A 33 -7.61 -2.53 3.18
C HIS A 33 -6.62 -1.40 2.89
N ARG A 34 -6.33 -0.55 3.89
CA ARG A 34 -5.30 0.48 3.78
C ARG A 34 -3.93 -0.13 3.56
N ASP A 35 -3.59 -1.13 4.36
CA ASP A 35 -2.27 -1.75 4.31
C ASP A 35 -2.08 -2.50 2.98
N HIS A 36 -3.15 -3.08 2.42
CA HIS A 36 -3.17 -3.69 1.09
C HIS A 36 -2.88 -2.67 -0.02
N ILE A 37 -3.62 -1.55 -0.02
CA ILE A 37 -3.39 -0.45 -0.98
C ILE A 37 -1.93 0.01 -0.91
N ILE A 38 -1.41 0.25 0.29
CA ILE A 38 -0.04 0.72 0.46
C ILE A 38 0.97 -0.28 -0.11
N LEU A 39 0.80 -1.57 0.16
CA LEU A 39 1.70 -2.61 -0.34
C LEU A 39 1.60 -2.80 -1.85
N HIS A 40 0.41 -2.61 -2.43
CA HIS A 40 0.18 -2.60 -3.88
C HIS A 40 1.03 -1.52 -4.55
N GLU A 41 0.94 -0.27 -4.08
CA GLU A 41 1.72 0.85 -4.62
C GLU A 41 3.24 0.70 -4.40
N ILE A 42 3.65 0.10 -3.26
CA ILE A 42 5.07 -0.23 -3.04
C ILE A 42 5.57 -1.25 -4.05
N CYS A 43 4.75 -2.21 -4.46
CA CYS A 43 5.15 -3.18 -5.48
C CYS A 43 5.47 -2.48 -6.81
N HIS A 44 4.63 -1.53 -7.22
CA HIS A 44 4.86 -0.73 -8.42
C HIS A 44 6.16 0.07 -8.35
N LEU A 45 6.46 0.66 -7.19
CA LEU A 45 7.74 1.34 -6.94
C LEU A 45 8.93 0.38 -7.09
N LEU A 46 8.85 -0.85 -6.55
CA LEU A 46 9.92 -1.83 -6.64
C LEU A 46 10.16 -2.27 -8.10
N ILE A 47 9.10 -2.55 -8.85
CA ILE A 47 9.17 -2.88 -10.28
C ILE A 47 9.83 -1.74 -11.06
N ALA A 48 9.41 -0.50 -10.81
CA ALA A 48 9.95 0.67 -11.50
C ALA A 48 11.45 0.91 -11.21
N ARG A 49 11.94 0.50 -10.03
CA ARG A 49 13.37 0.57 -9.67
C ARG A 49 14.21 -0.53 -10.31
N ASP A 50 13.63 -1.72 -10.50
CA ASP A 50 14.31 -2.86 -11.13
C ASP A 50 14.33 -2.76 -12.67
N GLY A 51 13.41 -2.00 -13.27
CA GLY A 51 13.41 -1.66 -14.69
C GLY A 51 14.47 -0.61 -15.04
N ASP A 52 15.34 -0.92 -16.01
CA ASP A 52 16.30 0.04 -16.60
C ASP A 52 15.57 1.34 -17.03
N PRO A 53 16.05 2.55 -16.66
CA PRO A 53 15.46 3.84 -17.04
C PRO A 53 15.22 4.04 -18.54
N ALA A 54 15.83 3.22 -19.40
CA ALA A 54 15.63 3.26 -20.85
C ALA A 54 14.27 2.69 -21.33
N THR A 55 13.52 1.94 -20.51
CA THR A 55 12.27 1.26 -20.94
C THR A 55 11.00 1.90 -20.35
N ALA A 56 11.15 2.94 -19.52
CA ALA A 56 10.06 3.85 -19.20
C ALA A 56 9.70 4.61 -20.48
N THR A 57 8.80 4.04 -21.28
CA THR A 57 8.15 4.74 -22.38
C THR A 57 7.66 6.06 -21.81
N ARG A 58 8.28 7.14 -22.30
CA ARG A 58 7.98 8.53 -22.00
C ARG A 58 6.53 8.84 -22.36
N THR A 59 5.62 8.48 -21.48
CA THR A 59 4.40 9.25 -21.28
C THR A 59 4.86 10.53 -20.60
N THR A 60 4.47 11.68 -21.12
CA THR A 60 4.75 13.02 -20.55
C THR A 60 4.04 13.27 -19.20
N ALA A 61 3.69 12.19 -18.51
CA ALA A 61 3.09 12.18 -17.18
C ALA A 61 4.18 11.82 -16.17
N PRO A 62 4.09 12.32 -14.92
CA PRO A 62 5.06 11.99 -13.88
C PRO A 62 5.21 10.45 -13.73
N PRO A 63 6.39 9.94 -13.37
CA PRO A 63 6.54 8.52 -13.01
C PRO A 63 5.52 8.17 -11.92
N GLY A 64 4.69 7.15 -12.16
CA GLY A 64 3.54 6.80 -11.31
C GLY A 64 2.16 7.20 -11.85
N ALA A 65 2.08 7.96 -12.95
CA ALA A 65 0.82 8.33 -13.62
C ALA A 65 0.54 7.54 -14.92
N GLY A 66 1.37 6.54 -15.24
CA GLY A 66 1.14 5.62 -16.35
C GLY A 66 0.21 4.48 -15.92
N ALA A 67 -0.70 4.04 -16.80
CA ALA A 67 -1.47 2.82 -16.56
C ALA A 67 -0.51 1.62 -16.52
N HIS A 68 -0.43 0.93 -15.39
CA HIS A 68 0.32 -0.32 -15.27
C HIS A 68 -0.30 -1.40 -16.18
N SER A 69 0.54 -2.29 -16.68
CA SER A 69 0.06 -3.44 -17.45
C SER A 69 -0.75 -4.37 -16.55
N ALA A 70 -1.66 -5.16 -17.14
CA ALA A 70 -2.44 -6.14 -16.39
C ALA A 70 -1.57 -7.14 -15.62
N ALA A 71 -0.39 -7.47 -16.14
CA ALA A 71 0.57 -8.35 -15.47
C ALA A 71 1.23 -7.68 -14.25
N GLU A 72 1.56 -6.39 -14.35
CA GLU A 72 2.08 -5.62 -13.21
C GLU A 72 1.02 -5.46 -12.13
N GLU A 73 -0.24 -5.22 -12.50
CA GLU A 73 -1.35 -5.13 -11.55
C GLU A 73 -1.63 -6.49 -10.87
N GLU A 74 -1.59 -7.60 -11.60
CA GLU A 74 -1.74 -8.94 -11.03
C GLU A 74 -0.59 -9.28 -10.06
N LEU A 75 0.64 -8.88 -10.42
CA LEU A 75 1.81 -9.07 -9.57
C LEU A 75 1.70 -8.24 -8.29
N ALA A 76 1.33 -6.95 -8.40
CA ALA A 76 1.14 -6.07 -7.25
C ALA A 76 0.05 -6.57 -6.29
N GLU A 77 -1.08 -7.04 -6.83
CA GLU A 77 -2.17 -7.63 -6.04
C GLU A 77 -1.71 -8.91 -5.30
N THR A 78 -0.97 -9.77 -6.01
CA THR A 78 -0.41 -11.00 -5.44
C THR A 78 0.61 -10.69 -4.34
N PHE A 79 1.51 -9.74 -4.59
CA PHE A 79 2.52 -9.30 -3.64
C PHE A 79 1.87 -8.77 -2.35
N ALA A 80 0.91 -7.84 -2.47
CA ALA A 80 0.23 -7.24 -1.33
C ALA A 80 -0.48 -8.30 -0.47
N SER A 81 -1.20 -9.21 -1.13
CA SER A 81 -1.90 -10.32 -0.48
C SER A 81 -0.94 -11.25 0.28
N LEU A 82 0.20 -11.61 -0.32
CA LEU A 82 1.19 -12.49 0.30
C LEU A 82 1.92 -11.81 1.45
N ALA A 83 2.28 -10.53 1.29
CA ALA A 83 2.94 -9.75 2.33
C ALA A 83 2.06 -9.63 3.59
N LEU A 84 0.79 -9.30 3.43
CA LEU A 84 -0.15 -9.23 4.56
C LEU A 84 -0.39 -10.59 5.21
N LYS A 85 -0.54 -11.64 4.42
CA LYS A 85 -0.66 -13.01 4.93
C LYS A 85 0.55 -13.43 5.74
N HIS A 86 1.75 -13.07 5.28
CA HIS A 86 2.99 -13.37 5.99
C HIS A 86 3.10 -12.54 7.28
N ALA A 87 2.83 -11.23 7.22
CA ALA A 87 2.81 -10.35 8.39
C ALA A 87 1.80 -10.83 9.45
N GLY A 88 0.62 -11.29 9.04
CA GLY A 88 -0.39 -11.86 9.94
C GLY A 88 0.03 -13.18 10.60
N ARG A 89 0.94 -13.95 9.99
CA ARG A 89 1.58 -15.12 10.61
C ARG A 89 2.67 -14.74 11.60
N LEU A 90 3.35 -13.62 11.36
CA LEU A 90 4.37 -13.08 12.24
C LEU A 90 3.79 -12.30 13.44
N ARG A 91 2.55 -11.79 13.34
CA ARG A 91 1.86 -11.19 14.49
C ARG A 91 1.77 -12.25 15.61
N PRO A 92 2.40 -12.03 16.78
CA PRO A 92 2.30 -12.95 17.90
C PRO A 92 0.82 -13.17 18.23
N ARG A 93 0.41 -14.43 18.40
CA ARG A 93 -1.00 -14.79 18.61
C ARG A 93 -1.53 -14.48 20.01
N ASP A 94 -0.72 -13.96 20.91
CA ASP A 94 -1.06 -13.99 22.33
C ASP A 94 -1.34 -12.59 22.86
N LEU A 95 -2.59 -12.14 22.69
CA LEU A 95 -3.19 -11.29 23.72
C LEU A 95 -3.87 -12.23 24.71
N SER A 96 -3.34 -12.25 25.93
CA SER A 96 -3.96 -12.92 27.07
C SER A 96 -5.39 -12.39 27.29
N PRO A 97 -6.27 -13.13 27.98
CA PRO A 97 -7.62 -12.67 28.28
C PRO A 97 -7.67 -11.31 28.99
N VAL A 98 -6.62 -11.00 29.77
CA VAL A 98 -6.49 -9.73 30.51
C VAL A 98 -6.12 -8.59 29.56
N GLU A 99 -5.19 -8.79 28.63
CA GLU A 99 -4.80 -7.76 27.65
C GLU A 99 -5.93 -7.45 26.67
N ARG A 100 -6.75 -8.45 26.32
CA ARG A 100 -7.98 -8.26 25.56
C ARG A 100 -8.96 -7.37 26.31
N ARG A 101 -9.14 -7.64 27.62
CA ARG A 101 -10.03 -6.84 28.46
C ARG A 101 -9.51 -5.42 28.68
N ALA A 102 -8.19 -5.25 28.80
CA ALA A 102 -7.57 -3.94 28.91
C ALA A 102 -7.70 -3.13 27.62
N ALA A 103 -7.54 -3.75 26.43
CA ALA A 103 -7.73 -3.08 25.14
C ALA A 103 -9.19 -2.64 24.90
N GLU A 104 -10.16 -3.42 25.37
CA GLU A 104 -11.60 -3.07 25.36
C GLU A 104 -11.91 -1.89 26.28
N LEU A 105 -11.32 -1.87 27.48
CA LEU A 105 -11.58 -0.83 28.49
C LEU A 105 -10.85 0.49 28.19
N LEU A 106 -9.64 0.42 27.61
CA LEU A 106 -8.80 1.58 27.32
C LEU A 106 -8.99 2.12 25.89
N GLY A 107 -9.83 1.48 25.07
CA GLY A 107 -10.12 1.93 23.70
C GLY A 107 -8.96 1.79 22.71
N VAL A 108 -7.93 1.00 23.05
CA VAL A 108 -6.69 0.86 22.27
C VAL A 108 -6.77 -0.25 21.21
N ALA A 109 -7.93 -0.89 21.04
CA ALA A 109 -8.15 -1.84 19.93
C ALA A 109 -8.30 -1.12 18.57
N ARG A 110 -7.29 -0.34 18.17
CA ARG A 110 -7.07 0.14 16.79
C ARG A 110 -5.58 0.34 16.51
N ALA A 111 -4.96 -0.68 15.91
CA ALA A 111 -4.03 -0.62 14.76
C ALA A 111 -3.61 -2.04 14.35
#